data_AF-A0A0J8UDW8-F1
#
_entry.id   AF-A0A0J8UDW8-F1
#
_cell.length_a   1.000
_cell.length_b   1.000
_cell.length_c   1.000
_cell.angle_alpha   90.00
_cell.angle_beta   90.00
_cell.angle_gamma   90.00
#
_symmetry.space_group_name_H-M   'P 1'
#
loop_
_entity.id
_entity.type
_entity.pdbx_description
1 polymer ?
#
loop_
_entity_poly.entity_id
_entity_poly.type
_entity_poly.pdbx_seq_one_letter_code
_entity_poly.pdbx_strand_id
1 'polypeptide(L)' 'MADKDAPIYKQAGQDGRFRRQVASFRSTISRSPGADFPPAKDRYVLYVTYGCHGPIAPTLYAPSKA' A
#
# COMPACT_ATOMS: atom_id res chain seq x y z
N MET A 1 6.72 -23.30 2.42
CA MET A 1 5.50 -24.05 2.09
C MET A 1 4.47 -23.71 3.16
N ALA A 2 3.26 -23.32 2.79
CA ALA A 2 2.24 -22.95 3.77
C ALA A 2 1.83 -24.17 4.59
N ASP A 3 1.74 -24.01 5.91
CA ASP A 3 1.21 -25.02 6.84
C ASP A 3 -0.25 -25.33 6.48
N LYS A 4 -0.56 -26.62 6.25
CA LYS A 4 -1.91 -27.07 5.85
C LYS A 4 -2.93 -26.96 6.98
N ASP A 5 -2.46 -26.87 8.22
CA ASP A 5 -3.32 -26.83 9.41
C ASP A 5 -3.58 -25.40 9.91
N ALA A 6 -2.99 -24.39 9.26
CA ALA A 6 -3.21 -23.00 9.60
C ALA A 6 -4.71 -22.63 9.43
N PRO A 7 -5.36 -22.02 10.44
CA PRO A 7 -6.78 -21.67 10.40
C PRO A 7 -7.03 -20.42 9.55
N ILE A 8 -6.76 -20.50 8.24
CA ILE A 8 -6.87 -19.38 7.28
C ILE A 8 -8.28 -18.78 7.18
N TYR A 9 -9.30 -19.53 7.60
CA TYR A 9 -10.70 -19.10 7.60
C TYR A 9 -11.14 -18.39 8.89
N LYS A 10 -10.33 -18.42 9.97
CA LYS A 10 -10.63 -17.78 11.26
C LYS A 10 -9.97 -16.40 11.36
N GLN A 11 -10.36 -15.49 10.47
CA GLN A 11 -9.78 -14.14 10.41
C GLN A 11 -10.47 -13.14 11.35
N ALA A 12 -11.66 -13.47 11.86
CA ALA A 12 -12.39 -12.63 12.80
C ALA A 12 -11.87 -12.83 14.23
N GLY A 13 -11.82 -11.75 15.00
CA GLY A 13 -11.60 -11.81 16.45
C GLY A 13 -12.78 -12.44 17.18
N GLN A 14 -12.64 -12.63 18.49
CA GLN A 14 -13.70 -13.17 19.36
C GLN A 14 -14.98 -12.30 19.36
N ASP A 15 -14.85 -11.02 19.03
CA ASP A 15 -15.93 -10.05 18.86
C ASP A 15 -16.55 -10.05 17.45
N GLY A 16 -16.16 -10.98 16.59
CA GLY A 16 -16.64 -11.11 15.21
C GLY A 16 -16.05 -10.06 14.24
N ARG A 17 -15.17 -9.16 14.70
CA ARG A 17 -14.60 -8.12 13.84
C ARG A 17 -13.36 -8.62 13.13
N PHE A 18 -13.33 -8.41 11.82
CA PHE A 18 -12.11 -8.55 11.03
C PHE A 18 -11.15 -7.40 11.33
N ARG A 19 -9.94 -7.74 11.79
CA ARG A 19 -8.85 -6.77 11.99
C ARG A 19 -7.80 -7.00 10.92
N ARG A 20 -7.59 -5.99 10.08
CA ARG A 20 -6.54 -6.03 9.07
C ARG A 20 -5.19 -6.07 9.76
N GLN A 21 -4.31 -6.95 9.28
CA GLN A 21 -2.92 -6.95 9.73
C GLN A 21 -2.26 -5.60 9.42
N VAL A 22 -1.32 -5.21 10.27
CA VAL A 22 -0.52 -4.01 10.02
C VAL A 22 0.36 -4.27 8.79
N ALA A 23 0.30 -3.37 7.82
CA ALA A 23 1.12 -3.51 6.61
C ALA A 23 2.61 -3.32 6.97
N SER A 24 3.45 -4.25 6.53
CA SER A 24 4.89 -4.26 6.81
C SER A 24 5.65 -3.11 6.15
N PHE A 25 5.13 -2.58 5.04
CA PHE A 25 5.77 -1.51 4.27
C PHE A 25 4.96 -0.22 4.39
N ARG A 26 5.59 0.82 4.96
CA ARG A 26 5.00 2.15 5.17
C ARG A 26 5.99 3.29 4.88
N SER A 27 7.12 2.99 4.26
CA SER A 27 8.13 3.98 3.91
C SER A 27 7.67 4.92 2.81
N THR A 28 8.18 6.15 2.83
CA THR A 28 7.78 7.23 1.93
C THR A 28 8.95 7.69 1.09
N ILE A 29 8.72 7.91 -0.21
CA ILE A 29 9.68 8.55 -1.09
C ILE A 29 9.69 10.06 -0.79
N SER A 30 10.86 10.63 -0.49
CA SER A 30 10.98 12.04 -0.08
C SER A 30 12.14 12.75 -0.77
N ARG A 31 11.94 14.06 -1.03
CA ARG A 31 12.97 14.98 -1.57
C ARG A 31 13.86 15.58 -0.48
N SER A 32 13.61 15.30 0.79
CA SER A 32 14.42 15.82 1.90
C SER A 32 15.88 15.33 1.78
N PRO A 33 16.87 16.18 2.11
CA PRO A 33 18.26 15.74 2.20
C PRO A 33 18.41 14.56 3.17
N GLY A 34 19.12 13.51 2.75
CA GLY A 34 19.34 12.31 3.57
C GLY A 34 18.15 11.37 3.71
N ALA A 35 17.09 11.50 2.91
CA ALA A 35 15.99 10.54 2.90
C ALA A 35 16.48 9.12 2.56
N ASP A 36 15.90 8.10 3.21
CA ASP A 36 16.20 6.69 2.90
C ASP A 36 15.78 6.30 1.48
N PHE A 37 14.73 6.95 0.97
CA PHE A 37 14.13 6.69 -0.33
C PHE A 37 14.07 7.99 -1.18
N PRO A 38 15.21 8.48 -1.71
CA PRO A 38 15.20 9.64 -2.60
C PRO A 38 14.52 9.32 -3.94
N PRO A 39 13.89 10.31 -4.59
CA PRO A 39 13.36 10.16 -5.94
C PRO A 39 14.51 10.08 -6.94
N ALA A 40 14.55 9.00 -7.72
CA ALA A 40 15.53 8.79 -8.78
C ALA A 40 14.83 8.19 -10.00
N LYS A 41 15.25 8.60 -11.20
CA LYS A 41 14.72 8.08 -12.46
C LYS A 41 14.99 6.57 -12.54
N ASP A 42 14.00 5.81 -13.00
CA ASP A 42 14.07 4.36 -13.23
C ASP A 42 14.41 3.50 -11.99
N ARG A 43 14.17 4.01 -10.76
CA ARG A 43 14.47 3.28 -9.51
C ARG A 43 13.30 2.46 -8.94
N TYR A 44 12.07 2.91 -9.14
CA TYR A 44 10.89 2.34 -8.50
C TYR A 44 9.90 1.78 -9.52
N VAL A 45 9.29 0.64 -9.20
CA VAL A 45 8.28 -0.03 -10.02
C VAL A 45 6.95 -0.03 -9.29
N LEU A 46 5.88 0.29 -10.00
CA LEU A 46 4.51 0.28 -9.47
C LEU A 46 3.81 -1.02 -9.90
N TYR A 47 3.47 -1.87 -8.93
CA TYR A 47 2.63 -3.05 -9.15
C TYR A 47 1.18 -2.70 -8.81
N VAL A 48 0.31 -2.62 -9.83
CA VAL A 48 -1.12 -2.28 -9.70
C VAL A 48 -1.97 -3.27 -10.50
N THR A 49 -3.18 -3.54 -10.00
CA THR A 49 -4.19 -4.37 -10.67
C THR A 49 -5.44 -3.53 -10.93
N TYR A 50 -6.09 -3.72 -12.08
CA TYR A 50 -7.31 -2.99 -12.49
C TYR A 50 -8.57 -3.34 -11.68
N GLY A 51 -8.47 -4.15 -10.62
CA GLY A 51 -9.63 -4.72 -9.91
C GLY A 51 -10.36 -3.78 -8.93
N CYS A 52 -10.05 -2.48 -8.90
CA CYS A 52 -10.74 -1.54 -8.01
C CYS A 52 -11.91 -0.88 -8.75
N HIS A 53 -13.15 -1.17 -8.32
CA HIS A 53 -14.37 -0.52 -8.83
C HIS A 53 -14.57 0.91 -8.29
N GLY A 54 -13.78 1.32 -7.30
CA GLY A 54 -13.79 2.70 -6.81
C GLY A 54 -13.12 3.63 -7.82
N PRO A 55 -13.37 4.95 -7.74
CA PRO A 55 -12.68 5.89 -8.62
C PRO A 55 -11.18 5.69 -8.40
N ILE A 56 -10.49 5.20 -9.44
CA ILE A 56 -9.06 5.36 -9.58
C ILE A 56 -8.90 6.86 -9.67
N ALA A 57 -8.80 7.57 -8.55
CA ALA A 57 -8.48 8.98 -8.56
C ALA A 57 -6.99 9.03 -8.92
N PRO A 58 -6.61 9.36 -10.17
CA PRO A 58 -5.27 9.84 -10.34
C PRO A 58 -5.34 11.24 -9.75
N THR A 59 -4.83 11.44 -8.55
CA THR A 59 -4.33 12.75 -8.14
C THR A 59 -3.06 13.06 -8.97
N LEU A 60 -3.21 13.01 -10.29
CA LEU A 60 -2.42 13.74 -11.25
C LEU A 60 -2.74 15.21 -11.00
N TYR A 61 -1.78 15.90 -10.41
CA TYR A 61 -1.50 17.31 -10.63
C TYR A 61 -2.71 18.25 -10.51
N ALA A 62 -2.92 18.81 -9.32
CA ALA A 62 -3.54 20.13 -9.23
C ALA A 62 -2.49 21.15 -9.71
N PRO A 63 -2.62 21.78 -10.89
CA PRO A 63 -1.86 22.99 -11.15
C PRO A 63 -2.23 24.00 -10.05
N SER A 64 -1.22 24.57 -9.40
CA SER A 64 -1.37 25.76 -8.59
C SER A 64 -2.24 26.76 -9.33
N LYS A 65 -3.35 27.19 -8.72
CA LYS A 65 -4.08 28.37 -9.17
C LYS A 65 -3.09 29.54 -9.27
N ALA A 66 -3.07 30.17 -10.45
CA ALA A 66 -2.58 31.53 -10.63
C ALA A 66 -3.53 32.52 -9.93
#